data_AF-A0A920QUG3-F1
#
_entry.id   AF-A0A920QUG3-F1
#
_cell.length_a   1.000
_cell.length_b   1.000
_cell.length_c   1.000
_cell.angle_alpha   90.00
_cell.angle_beta   90.00
_cell.angle_gamma   90.00
#
_symmetry.space_group_name_H-M   'P 1'
#
loop_
_entity.id
_entity.type
_entity.pdbx_description
1 polymer ?
#
loop_
_entity_poly.entity_id
_entity_poly.type
_entity_poly.pdbx_seq_one_letter_code
_entity_poly.pdbx_strand_id
1 'polypeptide(L)'
;MRWLPIVLLSLLGSVVTAQLPAPLERIAQAHGIPYEALSIVVRATDEDVSVLAHLPNVPRNPASTIKLLTTWAALEILGPTYSWPTEVYFLGDWDGRTLDGDLAIKGYGDPYLVTEEFWKLLRALRRIGLEEINGDLVIDHSFFWWRRGTAR
;
A
#
# COMPACT_ATOMS: atom_id res chain seq x y z
N MET A 1 -56.98 -19.63 -36.50
CA MET A 1 -55.69 -18.91 -36.49
C MET A 1 -55.92 -17.47 -36.05
N ARG A 2 -55.45 -17.08 -34.85
CA ARG A 2 -55.40 -15.68 -34.41
C ARG A 2 -53.95 -15.36 -34.10
N TRP A 3 -53.36 -14.43 -34.84
CA TRP A 3 -52.00 -13.94 -34.60
C TRP A 3 -52.09 -12.73 -33.67
N LEU A 4 -51.44 -12.78 -32.50
CA LEU A 4 -51.24 -11.63 -31.63
C LEU A 4 -49.85 -11.03 -31.94
N PRO A 5 -49.73 -9.71 -32.18
CA PRO A 5 -48.42 -9.09 -32.32
C PRO A 5 -47.80 -8.90 -30.94
N ILE A 6 -46.60 -9.44 -30.75
CA ILE A 6 -45.77 -9.16 -29.58
C ILE A 6 -45.17 -7.76 -29.78
N VAL A 7 -45.65 -6.78 -29.01
CA VAL A 7 -45.03 -5.46 -28.92
C VAL A 7 -43.85 -5.60 -27.96
N LEU A 8 -42.63 -5.60 -28.51
CA LEU A 8 -41.41 -5.55 -27.72
C LEU A 8 -41.25 -4.12 -27.17
N LEU A 9 -41.67 -3.91 -25.92
CA LEU A 9 -41.47 -2.64 -25.24
C LEU A 9 -40.00 -2.57 -24.79
N SER A 10 -39.15 -1.94 -25.60
CA SER A 10 -37.78 -1.63 -25.23
C SER A 10 -37.78 -0.62 -24.08
N LEU A 11 -37.49 -1.09 -22.87
CA LEU A 11 -37.15 -0.25 -21.72
C LEU A 11 -35.83 0.46 -22.04
N LEU A 12 -35.92 1.67 -22.59
CA LEU A 12 -34.84 2.63 -22.57
C LEU A 12 -34.66 3.03 -21.09
N GLY A 13 -33.73 2.36 -20.42
CA GLY A 13 -33.25 2.80 -19.12
C GLY A 13 -32.62 4.17 -19.30
N SER A 14 -33.27 5.21 -18.78
CA SER A 14 -32.67 6.53 -18.67
C SER A 14 -31.40 6.39 -17.84
N VAL A 15 -30.23 6.43 -18.47
CA VAL A 15 -28.99 6.68 -17.75
C VAL A 15 -29.11 8.13 -17.28
N VAL A 16 -29.58 8.31 -16.04
CA VAL A 16 -29.48 9.59 -15.37
C VAL A 16 -27.99 9.79 -15.12
N THR A 17 -27.31 10.40 -16.08
CA THR A 17 -26.02 11.03 -15.80
C THR A 17 -26.34 12.14 -14.83
N ALA A 18 -26.04 11.93 -13.54
CA ALA A 18 -26.10 13.01 -12.57
C ALA A 18 -25.17 14.11 -13.09
N GLN A 19 -25.76 15.19 -13.61
CA GLN A 19 -25.03 16.37 -14.01
C GLN A 19 -24.32 16.90 -12.76
N LEU A 20 -23.01 17.17 -12.85
CA LEU A 20 -22.32 17.76 -11.70
C LEU A 20 -23.05 19.04 -11.29
N PRO A 21 -23.16 19.31 -9.98
CA PRO A 21 -23.64 20.59 -9.48
C PRO A 21 -22.95 21.76 -10.21
N ALA A 22 -23.73 22.76 -10.61
CA ALA A 22 -23.25 23.92 -11.36
C ALA A 22 -21.99 24.62 -10.79
N PRO A 23 -21.73 24.64 -9.46
CA PRO A 23 -20.44 25.12 -8.94
C PRO A 23 -19.23 24.30 -9.43
N LEU A 24 -19.34 22.97 -9.49
CA LEU A 24 -18.24 22.09 -9.93
C LEU A 24 -17.99 22.21 -11.43
N GLU A 25 -19.06 22.35 -12.22
CA GLU A 25 -18.93 22.57 -13.66
C GLU A 25 -18.19 23.88 -13.96
N ARG A 26 -18.53 24.97 -13.26
CA ARG A 26 -17.82 26.25 -13.39
C ARG A 26 -16.34 26.15 -13.03
N ILE A 27 -16.00 25.41 -11.97
CA ILE A 27 -14.61 25.20 -11.55
C ILE A 27 -13.85 24.38 -12.61
N ALA A 28 -14.44 23.28 -13.08
CA ALA A 28 -13.81 22.45 -14.11
C ALA A 28 -13.53 23.24 -15.39
N GLN A 29 -14.50 24.04 -15.85
CA GLN A 29 -14.32 24.93 -17.01
C GLN A 29 -13.24 25.99 -16.77
N ALA A 30 -13.23 26.65 -15.61
CA ALA A 30 -12.24 27.66 -15.26
C ALA A 30 -10.81 27.12 -15.26
N HIS A 31 -10.63 25.83 -14.94
CA HIS A 31 -9.33 25.15 -14.95
C HIS A 31 -9.04 24.35 -16.22
N GLY A 32 -9.91 24.41 -17.23
CA GLY A 32 -9.73 23.68 -18.49
C GLY A 32 -9.73 22.16 -18.32
N ILE A 33 -10.41 21.64 -17.30
CA ILE A 33 -10.49 20.21 -17.01
C ILE A 33 -11.70 19.63 -17.76
N PRO A 34 -11.50 18.70 -18.71
CA PRO A 34 -12.61 18.04 -19.39
C PRO A 34 -13.46 17.24 -18.39
N TYR A 35 -14.77 17.37 -18.50
CA TYR A 35 -15.72 16.78 -17.55
C TYR A 35 -15.67 15.25 -17.53
N GLU A 36 -15.48 14.66 -18.70
CA GLU A 36 -15.30 13.24 -18.95
C GLU A 36 -13.97 12.69 -18.41
N ALA A 37 -13.02 13.56 -18.06
CA ALA A 37 -11.77 13.17 -17.42
C ALA A 37 -11.93 12.95 -15.91
N LEU A 38 -13.04 13.40 -15.32
CA LEU A 38 -13.32 13.30 -13.89
C LEU A 38 -14.20 12.10 -13.55
N SER A 39 -13.96 11.54 -12.37
CA SER A 39 -14.85 10.59 -11.70
C SER A 39 -15.01 11.04 -10.26
N ILE A 40 -16.25 11.26 -9.81
CA ILE A 40 -16.55 11.84 -8.49
C ILE A 40 -17.65 11.04 -7.83
N VAL A 41 -17.42 10.63 -6.58
CA VAL A 41 -18.43 10.03 -5.71
C VAL A 41 -18.42 10.76 -4.38
N VAL A 42 -19.59 11.23 -3.94
CA VAL A 42 -19.81 11.81 -2.62
C VAL A 42 -20.92 11.04 -1.95
N ARG A 43 -20.67 10.55 -0.73
CA ARG A 43 -21.57 9.69 0.04
C ARG A 43 -21.37 9.96 1.52
N ALA A 44 -22.46 9.96 2.29
CA ALA A 44 -22.37 9.93 3.74
C ALA A 44 -21.81 8.57 4.20
N THR A 45 -21.02 8.53 5.28
CA THR A 45 -20.33 7.30 5.69
C THR A 45 -21.27 6.22 6.23
N ASP A 46 -22.49 6.61 6.62
CA ASP A 46 -23.55 5.80 7.22
C ASP A 46 -24.71 5.51 6.25
N GLU A 47 -24.64 5.98 5.01
CA GLU A 47 -25.67 5.76 3.99
C GLU A 47 -25.11 5.04 2.76
N ASP A 48 -25.90 4.14 2.17
CA ASP A 48 -25.52 3.45 0.93
C ASP A 48 -25.74 4.29 -0.33
N VAL A 49 -26.53 5.35 -0.24
CA VAL A 49 -26.91 6.21 -1.37
C VAL A 49 -25.92 7.35 -1.51
N SER A 50 -25.34 7.49 -2.71
CA SER A 50 -24.44 8.61 -3.01
C SER A 50 -25.22 9.89 -3.28
N VAL A 51 -24.83 10.98 -2.61
CA VAL A 51 -25.33 12.34 -2.87
C VAL A 51 -24.89 12.84 -4.25
N LEU A 52 -23.72 12.39 -4.73
CA LEU A 52 -23.21 12.66 -6.06
C LEU A 52 -22.48 11.43 -6.60
N ALA A 53 -22.74 11.08 -7.86
CA ALA A 53 -22.01 10.04 -8.58
C ALA A 53 -21.85 10.45 -10.05
N HIS A 54 -20.64 10.84 -10.44
CA HIS A 54 -20.27 11.19 -11.81
C HIS A 54 -19.19 10.23 -12.32
N LEU A 55 -19.48 9.53 -13.42
CA LEU A 55 -18.62 8.48 -14.01
C LEU A 55 -17.94 7.55 -12.98
N PRO A 56 -18.69 6.98 -12.00
CA PRO A 56 -18.10 6.30 -10.84
C PRO A 56 -17.39 4.99 -11.20
N ASN A 57 -17.77 4.36 -12.31
CA ASN A 57 -17.27 3.05 -12.72
C ASN A 57 -16.20 3.14 -13.83
N VAL A 58 -15.76 4.34 -14.21
CA VAL A 58 -14.69 4.52 -15.19
C VAL A 58 -13.34 4.34 -14.48
N PRO A 59 -12.50 3.36 -14.88
CA PRO A 59 -11.19 3.18 -14.27
C PRO A 59 -10.32 4.42 -14.43
N ARG A 60 -9.69 4.86 -13.34
CA ARG A 60 -8.75 6.00 -13.32
C ARG A 60 -7.42 5.55 -12.71
N ASN A 61 -6.36 6.30 -13.01
CA ASN A 61 -5.12 6.19 -12.26
C ASN A 61 -5.39 6.73 -10.84
N PRO A 62 -5.33 5.89 -9.79
CA PRO A 62 -5.58 6.35 -8.42
C PRO A 62 -4.46 7.25 -7.89
N ALA A 63 -3.27 7.23 -8.50
CA ALA A 63 -2.06 7.85 -7.95
C ALA A 63 -1.92 7.47 -6.45
N SER A 64 -1.60 8.43 -5.58
CA SER A 64 -1.44 8.18 -4.15
C SER A 64 -2.74 7.78 -3.41
N THR A 65 -3.93 7.89 -4.02
CA THR A 65 -5.17 7.39 -3.37
C THR A 65 -5.19 5.87 -3.24
N ILE A 66 -4.37 5.15 -4.02
CA ILE A 66 -4.15 3.70 -3.85
C ILE A 66 -3.68 3.33 -2.44
N LYS A 67 -3.05 4.28 -1.73
CA LYS A 67 -2.57 4.09 -0.36
C LYS A 67 -3.71 3.75 0.60
N LEU A 68 -4.95 4.19 0.34
CA LEU A 68 -6.10 3.81 1.16
C LEU A 68 -6.32 2.30 1.12
N LEU A 69 -6.30 1.71 -0.09
CA LEU A 69 -6.48 0.28 -0.27
C LEU A 69 -5.31 -0.51 0.33
N THR A 70 -4.07 -0.08 0.08
CA THR A 70 -2.90 -0.80 0.61
C THR A 70 -2.80 -0.70 2.13
N THR A 71 -3.17 0.43 2.73
CA THR A 71 -3.22 0.60 4.18
C THR A 71 -4.32 -0.26 4.79
N TRP A 72 -5.52 -0.29 4.21
CA TRP A 72 -6.58 -1.17 4.68
C TRP A 72 -6.14 -2.65 4.63
N ALA A 73 -5.58 -3.08 3.50
CA ALA A 73 -5.06 -4.44 3.37
C ALA A 73 -3.94 -4.75 4.39
N ALA A 74 -3.03 -3.80 4.65
CA ALA A 74 -1.99 -3.97 5.65
C ALA A 74 -2.56 -4.09 7.06
N LEU A 75 -3.57 -3.29 7.42
CA LEU A 75 -4.24 -3.37 8.72
C LEU A 75 -4.99 -4.69 8.91
N GLU A 76 -5.66 -5.20 7.87
CA GLU A 76 -6.35 -6.49 7.90
C GLU A 76 -5.39 -7.68 8.01
N ILE A 77 -4.28 -7.66 7.25
CA ILE A 77 -3.35 -8.79 7.17
C ILE A 77 -2.37 -8.81 8.36
N LEU A 78 -1.82 -7.65 8.73
CA LEU A 78 -0.77 -7.54 9.75
C LEU A 78 -1.34 -7.19 11.14
N GLY A 79 -2.46 -6.49 11.18
CA GLY A 79 -3.01 -5.89 12.39
C GLY A 79 -2.38 -4.52 12.70
N PRO A 80 -3.09 -3.67 13.48
CA PRO A 80 -2.65 -2.31 13.80
C PRO A 80 -1.44 -2.26 14.76
N THR A 81 -1.13 -3.37 15.43
CA THR A 81 -0.02 -3.47 16.39
C THR A 81 1.19 -4.23 15.84
N TYR A 82 1.21 -4.50 14.53
CA TYR A 82 2.34 -5.18 13.91
C TYR A 82 3.61 -4.32 14.02
N SER A 83 4.73 -4.96 14.37
CA SER A 83 6.05 -4.35 14.36
C SER A 83 6.97 -5.20 13.50
N TRP A 84 7.68 -4.56 12.59
CA TRP A 84 8.67 -5.22 11.76
C TRP A 84 9.91 -5.56 12.60
N PRO A 85 10.41 -6.80 12.57
CA PRO A 85 11.64 -7.15 13.25
C PRO A 85 12.87 -6.66 12.48
N THR A 86 13.90 -6.29 13.24
CA THR A 86 15.28 -6.15 12.76
C THR A 86 16.16 -6.93 13.73
N GLU A 87 16.87 -7.94 13.23
CA GLU A 87 17.59 -8.91 14.05
C GLU A 87 19.09 -8.85 13.78
N VAL A 88 19.89 -9.21 14.79
CA VAL A 88 21.36 -9.30 14.65
C VAL A 88 21.79 -10.72 14.98
N TYR A 89 22.62 -11.27 14.11
CA TYR A 89 23.15 -12.63 14.19
C TYR A 89 24.67 -12.61 14.24
N PHE A 90 25.23 -13.43 15.12
CA PHE A 90 26.66 -13.64 15.22
C PHE A 90 26.96 -14.93 14.45
N LEU A 91 27.70 -14.82 13.35
CA LEU A 91 28.00 -15.92 12.43
C LEU A 91 29.45 -16.38 12.65
N GLY A 92 29.73 -16.83 13.86
CA GLY A 92 31.05 -17.19 14.32
C GLY A 92 31.08 -17.40 15.82
N ASP A 93 32.27 -17.67 16.36
CA ASP A 93 32.46 -17.84 17.80
C ASP A 93 32.62 -16.47 18.46
N TRP A 94 31.87 -16.23 19.54
CA TRP A 94 31.96 -15.01 20.33
C TRP A 94 32.44 -15.30 21.74
N ASP A 95 33.56 -14.69 22.13
CA ASP A 95 34.20 -14.92 23.43
C ASP A 95 33.72 -13.97 24.54
N GLY A 96 32.71 -13.14 24.26
CA GLY A 96 32.20 -12.08 25.14
C GLY A 96 32.75 -10.69 24.82
N ARG A 97 33.77 -10.57 23.97
CA ARG A 97 34.33 -9.29 23.50
C ARG A 97 34.55 -9.24 21.99
N THR A 98 35.16 -10.27 21.43
CA THR A 98 35.50 -10.36 20.01
C THR A 98 34.67 -11.45 19.35
N LEU A 99 34.06 -11.13 18.22
CA LEU A 99 33.38 -12.09 17.35
C LEU A 99 34.38 -12.57 16.29
N ASP A 100 34.76 -13.84 16.32
CA ASP A 100 35.55 -14.51 15.27
C ASP A 100 34.62 -15.05 14.19
N GLY A 101 34.19 -14.14 13.30
CA GLY A 101 33.25 -14.41 12.22
C GLY A 101 32.44 -13.16 11.83
N ASP A 102 31.40 -13.36 11.03
CA ASP A 102 30.62 -12.26 10.46
C ASP A 102 29.51 -11.79 11.42
N LEU A 103 29.21 -10.50 11.41
CA LEU A 103 28.03 -9.94 12.06
C LEU A 103 26.95 -9.69 11.01
N ALA A 104 25.82 -10.38 11.09
CA ALA A 104 24.72 -10.16 10.16
C ALA A 104 23.59 -9.32 10.79
N ILE A 105 23.13 -8.30 10.08
CA ILE A 105 21.91 -7.55 10.40
C ILE A 105 20.84 -7.95 9.39
N LYS A 106 19.77 -8.59 9.88
CA LYS A 106 18.67 -9.07 9.04
C LYS A 106 17.44 -8.17 9.16
N GLY A 107 17.06 -7.59 8.03
CA GLY A 107 15.88 -6.73 7.91
C GLY A 107 14.66 -7.49 7.41
N TYR A 108 13.53 -7.34 8.10
CA TYR A 108 12.23 -7.87 7.68
C TYR A 108 11.28 -6.78 7.17
N GLY A 109 11.83 -5.60 6.85
CA GLY A 109 11.11 -4.51 6.19
C GLY A 109 10.65 -3.40 7.10
N ASP A 110 11.32 -3.21 8.23
CA ASP A 110 11.08 -2.09 9.13
C ASP A 110 11.24 -0.76 8.41
N PRO A 111 10.14 -0.03 8.11
CA PRO A 111 10.22 1.26 7.43
C PRO A 111 10.73 2.37 8.36
N TYR A 112 10.91 2.09 9.66
CA TYR A 112 11.32 3.02 10.69
C TYR A 112 12.71 2.74 11.25
N LEU A 113 13.54 1.93 10.56
CA LEU A 113 14.97 1.79 10.86
C LEU A 113 15.75 3.04 10.45
N VAL A 114 15.48 4.15 11.14
CA VAL A 114 16.15 5.44 10.98
C VAL A 114 17.49 5.46 11.71
N THR A 115 18.28 6.52 11.49
CA THR A 115 19.62 6.67 12.09
C THR A 115 19.60 6.53 13.62
N GLU A 116 18.59 7.06 14.29
CA GLU A 116 18.42 6.99 15.74
C GLU A 116 18.20 5.55 16.23
N GLU A 117 17.37 4.77 15.55
CA GLU A 117 17.13 3.35 15.87
C GLU A 117 18.39 2.52 15.58
N PHE A 118 19.10 2.83 14.50
CA PHE A 118 20.39 2.20 14.21
C PHE A 118 21.43 2.48 15.32
N TRP A 119 21.51 3.72 15.83
CA TRP A 119 22.37 4.02 16.97
C TRP A 119 21.95 3.32 18.27
N LYS A 120 20.66 3.06 18.47
CA LYS A 120 20.20 2.24 19.61
C LYS A 120 20.65 0.78 19.45
N LEU A 121 20.57 0.23 18.24
CA LEU A 121 21.06 -1.11 17.94
C LEU A 121 22.56 -1.24 18.24
N LEU A 122 23.39 -0.31 17.74
CA LEU A 122 24.83 -0.32 17.99
C LEU A 122 25.16 -0.19 19.49
N ARG A 123 24.42 0.65 20.22
CA ARG A 123 24.57 0.76 21.68
C ARG A 123 24.18 -0.53 22.40
N ALA A 124 23.16 -1.23 21.93
CA ALA A 124 22.79 -2.53 22.48
C ALA A 124 23.89 -3.56 22.28
N LEU A 125 24.52 -3.60 21.10
CA LEU A 125 25.67 -4.47 20.81
C LEU A 125 26.88 -4.16 21.69
N ARG A 126 27.23 -2.88 21.86
CA ARG A 126 28.30 -2.50 22.79
C ARG A 126 27.98 -2.85 24.24
N ARG A 127 26.72 -2.71 24.66
CA ARG A 127 26.29 -3.01 26.04
C ARG A 127 26.38 -4.50 26.37
N ILE A 128 26.20 -5.39 25.38
CA ILE A 128 26.41 -6.83 25.59
C ILE A 128 27.89 -7.23 25.57
N GLY A 129 28.81 -6.29 25.32
CA GLY A 129 30.25 -6.49 25.37
C GLY A 129 30.94 -6.61 24.02
N LEU A 130 30.23 -6.50 22.88
CA LEU A 130 30.87 -6.58 21.56
C LEU A 130 31.80 -5.38 21.33
N GLU A 131 33.09 -5.66 21.20
CA GLU A 131 34.18 -4.69 20.99
C GLU A 131 34.80 -4.81 19.60
N GLU A 132 34.97 -6.04 19.09
CA GLU A 132 35.66 -6.32 17.82
C GLU A 132 34.93 -7.40 17.01
N ILE A 133 35.01 -7.30 15.69
CA ILE A 133 34.44 -8.25 14.72
C ILE A 133 35.58 -8.63 13.77
N ASN A 134 36.02 -9.88 13.79
CA ASN A 134 37.09 -10.43 12.94
C ASN A 134 36.54 -11.06 11.66
N GLY A 135 35.50 -10.46 11.10
CA GLY A 135 34.83 -10.87 9.87
C GLY A 135 34.12 -9.70 9.23
N ASP A 136 33.15 -9.99 8.37
CA ASP A 136 32.41 -8.98 7.63
C ASP A 136 31.13 -8.53 8.37
N LEU A 137 30.68 -7.31 8.05
CA LEU A 137 29.33 -6.86 8.35
C LEU A 137 28.40 -7.23 7.19
N VAL A 138 27.48 -8.15 7.43
CA VAL A 138 26.54 -8.65 6.43
C VAL A 138 25.17 -8.01 6.59
N ILE A 139 24.61 -7.48 5.50
CA ILE A 139 23.24 -6.92 5.49
C ILE A 139 22.31 -7.90 4.78
N ASP A 140 21.55 -8.67 5.56
CA ASP A 140 20.59 -9.65 5.06
C ASP A 140 19.22 -9.01 4.81
N HIS A 141 18.85 -8.90 3.54
CA HIS A 141 17.55 -8.42 3.07
C HIS A 141 16.78 -9.52 2.30
N SER A 142 17.16 -10.78 2.50
CA SER A 142 16.63 -11.94 1.79
C SER A 142 15.15 -12.20 2.03
N PHE A 143 14.58 -11.63 3.10
CA PHE A 143 13.15 -11.73 3.40
C PHE A 143 12.25 -11.25 2.24
N PHE A 144 12.69 -10.25 1.48
CA PHE A 144 11.96 -9.75 0.30
C PHE A 144 12.49 -10.27 -1.03
N TRP A 145 13.42 -11.23 -1.02
CA TRP A 145 13.82 -11.87 -2.26
C TRP A 145 12.65 -12.69 -2.79
N TRP A 146 11.99 -12.16 -3.82
CA TRP A 146 11.09 -12.97 -4.63
C TRP A 146 11.88 -14.15 -5.20
N ARG A 147 11.43 -15.40 -4.97
CA ARG A 147 11.99 -16.56 -5.68
C ARG A 147 11.85 -16.25 -7.17
N ARG A 148 12.97 -15.99 -7.85
CA ARG A 148 13.04 -16.14 -9.30
C ARG A 148 12.71 -17.60 -9.60
N GLY A 149 11.41 -17.87 -9.80
CA GLY A 149 10.98 -19.09 -10.43
C GLY A 149 11.73 -19.16 -11.76
N THR A 150 12.46 -20.23 -11.97
CA THR A 150 12.87 -20.67 -13.30
C THR A 150 11.61 -20.77 -14.15
N ALA A 151 11.31 -19.72 -14.91
CA ALA A 151 10.51 -19.83 -16.11
C ALA A 151 11.35 -20.65 -17.10
N ARG A 152 11.11 -21.96 -17.12
CA ARG A 152 11.26 -22.77 -18.32
C ARG A 152 9.92 -22.75 -19.04
#